data_AF-A0A9D3MLT3-F1
#
_entry.id   AF-A0A9D3MLT3-F1
#
_cell.length_a   1.000
_cell.length_b   1.000
_cell.length_c   1.000
_cell.angle_alpha   90.00
_cell.angle_beta   90.00
_cell.angle_gamma   90.00
#
_symmetry.space_group_name_H-M   'P 1'
#
loop_
_entity.id
_entity.type
_entity.pdbx_description
1 polymer ?
#
loop_
_entity_poly.entity_id
_entity_poly.type
_entity_poly.pdbx_seq_one_letter_code
_entity_poly.pdbx_strand_id
1 'polypeptide(L)'
;CRFFLYNIRRIRPFLTTYATQLLVQAMVLSRLDYCNSLLAGLPASAIRPLQLIQNAAARLVHNLPRHSHVTPLLTDLHWLPVMARIKFKSLVLAYQAAKGSAPGYIQRIIRPYTPARPLRSASSGRLAPPAPVCCLSWPLAGGMTSP
;
A
#
# COMPACT_ATOMS: atom_id res chain seq x y z
N CYS A 1 1.65 -16.24 -4.25
CA CYS A 1 0.20 -16.12 -4.58
C CYS A 1 -0.27 -17.00 -5.74
N ARG A 2 0.54 -17.28 -6.78
CA ARG A 2 0.12 -18.14 -7.91
C ARG A 2 -0.35 -19.55 -7.51
N PHE A 3 0.30 -20.16 -6.52
CA PHE A 3 -0.11 -21.45 -5.95
C PHE A 3 -1.58 -21.44 -5.47
N PHE A 4 -1.99 -20.43 -4.70
CA PHE A 4 -3.37 -20.29 -4.23
C PHE A 4 -4.36 -20.09 -5.38
N LEU A 5 -4.01 -19.27 -6.38
CA LEU A 5 -4.85 -19.08 -7.55
C LEU A 5 -5.07 -20.40 -8.32
N TYR A 6 -4.02 -21.21 -8.46
CA TYR A 6 -4.12 -22.52 -9.10
C TYR A 6 -5.05 -23.46 -8.32
N ASN A 7 -4.88 -23.55 -7.00
CA ASN A 7 -5.72 -24.42 -6.17
C ASN A 7 -7.19 -23.97 -6.16
N ILE A 8 -7.45 -22.67 -6.00
CA ILE A 8 -8.81 -22.13 -6.05
C ILE A 8 -9.44 -22.38 -7.43
N ARG A 9 -8.66 -22.28 -8.51
CA ARG A 9 -9.15 -22.58 -9.88
C ARG A 9 -9.59 -24.02 -10.06
N ARG A 10 -8.93 -24.98 -9.39
CA ARG A 10 -9.34 -26.40 -9.44
C ARG A 10 -10.68 -26.64 -8.77
N ILE A 11 -10.94 -25.98 -7.63
CA ILE A 11 -12.20 -26.14 -6.88
C ILE A 11 -13.30 -25.18 -7.33
N ARG A 12 -12.98 -24.22 -8.22
CA ARG A 12 -13.92 -23.19 -8.72
C ARG A 12 -15.27 -23.73 -9.21
N PRO A 13 -15.37 -24.89 -9.90
CA PRO A 13 -16.65 -25.43 -10.36
C PRO A 13 -17.63 -25.75 -9.22
N PHE A 14 -17.12 -26.01 -8.02
CA PHE A 14 -17.91 -26.38 -6.85
C PHE A 14 -18.26 -25.19 -5.94
N LEU A 15 -17.84 -23.98 -6.31
CA LEU A 15 -17.98 -22.78 -5.48
C LEU A 15 -18.88 -21.74 -6.14
N THR A 16 -19.62 -21.01 -5.29
CA THR A 16 -20.30 -19.78 -5.73
C THR A 16 -19.29 -18.68 -6.03
N THR A 17 -19.71 -17.67 -6.80
CA THR A 17 -18.92 -16.46 -7.07
C THR A 17 -18.51 -15.76 -5.78
N TYR A 18 -19.46 -15.60 -4.85
CA TYR A 18 -19.24 -14.98 -3.54
C TYR A 18 -18.22 -15.75 -2.69
N ALA A 19 -18.36 -17.08 -2.57
CA ALA A 19 -17.40 -17.91 -1.82
C ALA A 19 -15.99 -17.83 -2.44
N THR A 20 -15.92 -17.83 -3.78
CA THR A 20 -14.64 -17.66 -4.50
C THR A 20 -14.02 -16.29 -4.20
N GLN A 21 -14.81 -15.23 -4.18
CA GLN A 21 -14.35 -13.89 -3.85
C GLN A 21 -13.74 -13.84 -2.44
N LEU A 22 -14.42 -14.41 -1.44
CA LEU A 22 -13.93 -14.48 -0.07
C LEU A 22 -12.60 -15.25 0.02
N LEU A 23 -12.50 -16.41 -0.63
CA LEU A 23 -11.26 -17.20 -0.64
C LEU A 23 -10.10 -16.43 -1.28
N VAL A 24 -10.36 -15.75 -2.40
CA VAL A 24 -9.35 -14.93 -3.08
C VAL A 24 -8.94 -13.75 -2.21
N GLN A 25 -9.88 -13.09 -1.55
CA GLN A 25 -9.60 -12.01 -0.60
C GLN A 25 -8.72 -12.49 0.56
N ALA A 26 -9.10 -13.59 1.20
CA ALA A 26 -8.40 -14.15 2.36
C ALA A 26 -7.01 -14.69 2.03
N MET A 27 -6.82 -15.32 0.86
CA MET A 27 -5.57 -16.02 0.52
C MET A 27 -4.61 -15.20 -0.34
N VAL A 28 -5.15 -14.35 -1.22
CA VAL A 28 -4.37 -13.60 -2.22
C VAL A 28 -4.28 -12.13 -1.86
N LEU A 29 -5.41 -11.45 -1.64
CA LEU A 29 -5.40 -10.01 -1.38
C LEU A 29 -4.80 -9.66 -0.03
N SER A 30 -5.05 -10.45 1.01
CA SER A 30 -4.40 -10.30 2.32
C SER A 30 -2.87 -10.23 2.21
N ARG A 31 -2.26 -11.06 1.35
CA ARG A 31 -0.81 -11.08 1.10
C ARG A 31 -0.34 -9.94 0.22
N LEU A 32 -1.18 -9.47 -0.71
CA LEU A 32 -0.88 -8.30 -1.53
C LEU A 32 -0.94 -7.00 -0.72
N ASP A 33 -1.84 -6.94 0.27
CA ASP A 33 -2.01 -5.79 1.15
C ASP A 33 -1.07 -5.83 2.37
N TYR A 34 -0.43 -6.98 2.64
CA TYR A 34 0.60 -7.12 3.67
C TYR A 34 1.84 -6.29 3.29
N CYS A 35 2.05 -5.19 4.01
CA CYS A 35 3.17 -4.26 3.82
C CYS A 35 3.23 -3.57 2.44
N ASN A 36 2.09 -3.38 1.77
CA ASN A 36 2.04 -2.69 0.47
C ASN A 36 2.60 -1.26 0.51
N SER A 37 2.60 -0.57 1.66
CA SER A 37 3.24 0.74 1.84
C SER A 37 4.75 0.72 1.58
N LEU A 38 5.43 -0.40 1.81
CA LEU A 38 6.88 -0.54 1.54
C LEU A 38 7.21 -0.55 0.05
N LEU A 39 6.21 -0.82 -0.80
CA LEU A 39 6.36 -0.83 -2.25
C LEU A 39 6.27 0.59 -2.84
N ALA A 40 6.02 1.61 -2.02
CA ALA A 40 5.97 2.99 -2.45
C ALA A 40 7.34 3.43 -3.01
N GLY A 41 7.33 4.05 -4.19
CA GLY A 41 8.54 4.54 -4.86
C GLY A 41 9.26 3.50 -5.73
N LEU A 42 8.82 2.24 -5.76
CA LEU A 42 9.37 1.24 -6.67
C LEU A 42 9.00 1.52 -8.14
N PRO A 43 9.86 1.13 -9.10
CA PRO A 43 9.54 1.25 -10.52
C PRO A 43 8.33 0.39 -10.90
N ALA A 44 7.61 0.82 -11.93
CA ALA A 44 6.41 0.11 -12.40
C ALA A 44 6.69 -1.35 -12.81
N SER A 45 7.92 -1.67 -13.23
CA SER A 45 8.37 -3.02 -13.54
C SER A 45 8.26 -3.98 -12.34
N ALA A 46 8.59 -3.51 -11.13
CA ALA A 46 8.49 -4.30 -9.90
C ALA A 46 7.04 -4.47 -9.42
N ILE A 47 6.18 -3.48 -9.70
CA ILE A 47 4.75 -3.51 -9.31
C ILE A 47 3.91 -4.34 -10.30
N ARG A 48 4.32 -4.40 -11.57
CA ARG A 48 3.59 -5.09 -12.64
C ARG A 48 3.25 -6.55 -12.31
N PRO A 49 4.14 -7.39 -11.77
CA PRO A 49 3.81 -8.77 -11.37
C PRO A 49 2.66 -8.85 -10.36
N LEU A 50 2.57 -7.90 -9.42
CA LEU A 50 1.50 -7.84 -8.43
C LEU A 50 0.16 -7.52 -9.08
N GLN A 51 0.15 -6.56 -10.02
CA GLN A 51 -1.05 -6.24 -10.80
C GLN A 51 -1.52 -7.45 -11.62
N LEU A 52 -0.59 -8.22 -12.21
CA LEU A 52 -0.95 -9.43 -12.94
C LEU A 52 -1.60 -10.49 -12.05
N ILE A 53 -1.15 -10.62 -10.79
CA ILE A 53 -1.76 -11.52 -9.81
C ILE A 53 -3.18 -11.05 -9.46
N GLN A 54 -3.37 -9.75 -9.22
CA GLN A 54 -4.70 -9.19 -8.94
C GLN A 54 -5.65 -9.37 -10.14
N ASN A 55 -5.16 -9.14 -11.35
CA ASN A 55 -5.93 -9.32 -12.58
C ASN A 55 -6.34 -10.79 -12.78
N ALA A 56 -5.44 -11.73 -12.50
CA ALA A 56 -5.76 -13.16 -12.55
C ALA A 56 -6.78 -13.55 -11.46
N ALA A 57 -6.67 -12.97 -10.27
CA ALA A 57 -7.62 -13.15 -9.18
C ALA A 57 -9.03 -12.67 -9.55
N ALA A 58 -9.18 -11.47 -10.11
CA ALA A 58 -10.48 -10.94 -10.55
C ALA A 58 -11.13 -11.86 -11.61
N ARG A 59 -10.35 -12.29 -12.60
CA ARG A 59 -10.83 -13.25 -13.62
C ARG A 59 -11.24 -14.59 -13.03
N LEU A 60 -10.57 -15.06 -11.99
CA LEU A 60 -10.90 -16.31 -11.31
C LEU A 60 -12.26 -16.21 -10.60
N VAL A 61 -12.55 -15.08 -9.95
CA VAL A 61 -13.84 -14.85 -9.28
C VAL A 61 -14.99 -14.89 -10.31
N HIS A 62 -14.85 -14.16 -11.41
CA HIS A 62 -15.86 -14.13 -12.48
C HIS A 62 -15.83 -15.34 -13.43
N ASN A 63 -14.90 -16.29 -13.23
CA ASN A 63 -14.71 -17.45 -14.09
C ASN A 63 -14.50 -17.11 -15.58
N LEU A 64 -13.69 -16.08 -15.86
CA LEU A 64 -13.42 -15.60 -17.21
C LEU A 64 -12.09 -16.12 -17.79
N PRO A 65 -11.94 -16.14 -19.13
CA PRO A 65 -10.71 -16.56 -19.78
C PRO A 65 -9.54 -15.60 -19.49
N ARG A 66 -8.31 -16.07 -19.70
CA ARG A 66 -7.06 -15.35 -19.36
C ARG A 66 -6.95 -13.94 -19.97
N HIS A 67 -7.54 -13.73 -21.16
CA HIS A 67 -7.42 -12.49 -21.91
C HIS A 67 -8.65 -11.59 -21.80
N SER A 68 -9.59 -11.90 -20.90
CA SER A 68 -10.74 -11.03 -20.68
C SER A 68 -10.32 -9.65 -20.16
N HIS A 69 -11.13 -8.65 -20.49
CA HIS A 69 -10.96 -7.27 -20.05
C HIS A 69 -11.13 -7.19 -18.52
N VAL A 70 -10.16 -6.60 -17.83
CA VAL A 70 -10.05 -6.67 -16.36
C VAL A 70 -10.67 -5.45 -15.68
N THR A 71 -10.63 -4.29 -16.33
CA THR A 71 -11.14 -3.03 -15.79
C THR A 71 -12.57 -3.13 -15.25
N PRO A 72 -13.57 -3.68 -15.98
CA PRO A 72 -14.92 -3.83 -15.45
C PRO A 72 -14.97 -4.77 -14.25
N LEU A 73 -14.17 -5.86 -14.27
CA LEU A 73 -14.13 -6.82 -13.16
C LEU A 73 -13.62 -6.18 -11.87
N LEU A 74 -12.61 -5.32 -11.97
CA LEU A 74 -12.11 -4.60 -10.79
C LEU A 74 -13.14 -3.60 -10.26
N THR A 75 -13.89 -2.93 -11.15
CA THR A 75 -14.98 -2.03 -10.75
C THR A 75 -16.11 -2.79 -10.05
N ASP A 76 -16.57 -3.90 -10.64
CA ASP A 76 -17.64 -4.73 -10.07
C ASP A 76 -17.26 -5.28 -8.68
N LEU A 77 -16.01 -5.73 -8.54
CA LEU A 77 -15.47 -6.21 -7.27
C LEU A 77 -15.11 -5.08 -6.28
N HIS A 78 -15.19 -3.82 -6.70
CA HIS A 78 -14.75 -2.65 -5.94
C HIS A 78 -13.26 -2.72 -5.53
N TRP A 79 -12.41 -3.30 -6.38
CA TRP A 79 -10.99 -3.47 -6.13
C TRP A 79 -10.17 -2.37 -6.80
N LEU A 80 -9.46 -1.58 -6.00
CA LEU A 80 -8.47 -0.64 -6.55
C LEU A 80 -7.28 -1.39 -7.20
N PRO A 81 -6.71 -0.86 -8.30
CA PRO A 81 -5.43 -1.33 -8.83
C PRO A 81 -4.31 -1.28 -7.78
N VAL A 82 -3.32 -2.17 -7.88
CA VAL A 82 -2.24 -2.31 -6.88
C VAL A 82 -1.52 -0.99 -6.62
N MET A 83 -1.20 -0.23 -7.67
CA MET A 83 -0.53 1.07 -7.50
C MET A 83 -1.38 2.07 -6.72
N ALA A 84 -2.69 2.09 -6.96
CA ALA A 84 -3.60 2.96 -6.23
C ALA A 84 -3.74 2.51 -4.76
N ARG A 85 -3.72 1.20 -4.49
CA ARG A 85 -3.71 0.64 -3.12
C ARG A 85 -2.46 1.05 -2.34
N ILE A 86 -1.28 0.97 -2.96
CA ILE A 86 -0.02 1.40 -2.35
C ILE A 86 -0.11 2.88 -1.96
N LYS A 87 -0.54 3.75 -2.89
CA LYS A 87 -0.73 5.18 -2.62
C LYS A 87 -1.72 5.42 -1.49
N PHE A 88 -2.88 4.77 -1.54
CA PHE A 88 -3.92 4.90 -0.52
C PHE A 88 -3.40 4.50 0.86
N LYS A 89 -2.71 3.35 0.99
CA LYS A 89 -2.17 2.92 2.28
C LYS A 89 -1.12 3.89 2.82
N SER A 90 -0.21 4.36 1.96
CA SER A 90 0.81 5.34 2.35
C SER A 90 0.18 6.65 2.84
N LEU A 91 -0.87 7.13 2.16
CA LEU A 91 -1.59 8.34 2.58
C LEU A 91 -2.34 8.15 3.90
N VAL A 92 -2.97 6.99 4.11
CA VAL A 92 -3.65 6.67 5.38
C VAL A 92 -2.66 6.64 6.54
N LEU A 93 -1.49 6.00 6.36
CA LEU A 93 -0.42 6.00 7.36
C LEU A 93 0.08 7.42 7.64
N ALA A 94 0.29 8.23 6.60
CA ALA A 94 0.72 9.61 6.75
C ALA A 94 -0.29 10.46 7.53
N TYR A 95 -1.58 10.30 7.21
CA TYR A 95 -2.68 10.98 7.89
C TYR A 95 -2.76 10.59 9.37
N GLN A 96 -2.70 9.29 9.68
CA GLN A 96 -2.73 8.79 11.06
C GLN A 96 -1.57 9.34 11.89
N ALA A 97 -0.37 9.40 11.29
CA ALA A 97 0.80 9.95 11.96
C ALA A 97 0.69 11.47 12.14
N ALA A 98 0.19 12.22 11.16
CA ALA A 98 -0.06 13.66 11.31
C ALA A 98 -1.13 13.98 12.36
N LYS A 99 -2.11 13.10 12.55
CA LYS A 99 -3.16 13.21 13.58
C LYS A 99 -2.75 12.71 14.97
N GLY A 100 -1.56 12.13 15.11
CA GLY A 100 -1.08 11.59 16.39
C GLY A 100 -1.66 10.22 16.77
N SER A 101 -2.36 9.52 15.87
CA SER A 101 -2.95 8.19 16.13
C SER A 101 -2.04 7.02 15.73
N ALA A 102 -0.94 7.28 15.03
CA ALA A 102 0.05 6.24 14.68
C ALA A 102 1.04 5.99 15.83
N PRO A 103 1.83 4.89 15.82
CA PRO A 103 2.93 4.72 16.75
C PRO A 103 3.94 5.86 16.71
N GLY A 104 4.51 6.22 17.88
CA GLY A 104 5.37 7.40 18.02
C GLY A 104 6.58 7.43 17.07
N TYR A 105 7.14 6.27 16.72
CA TYR A 105 8.25 6.19 15.76
C TYR A 105 7.84 6.64 14.35
N ILE A 106 6.59 6.38 13.91
CA ILE A 106 6.07 6.84 12.61
C ILE A 106 5.78 8.34 12.67
N GLN A 107 5.19 8.81 13.77
CA GLN A 107 4.92 10.24 13.96
C GLN A 107 6.20 11.08 13.82
N ARG A 108 7.31 10.62 14.40
CA ARG A 108 8.62 11.29 14.32
C ARG A 108 9.20 11.39 12.91
N ILE A 109 8.80 10.52 11.99
CA ILE A 109 9.25 10.55 10.59
C ILE A 109 8.55 11.70 9.84
N ILE A 110 7.31 12.04 10.22
CA ILE A 110 6.53 13.06 9.54
C ILE A 110 6.82 14.43 10.14
N ARG A 111 7.21 15.36 9.28
CA ARG A 111 7.47 16.75 9.67
C ARG A 111 6.40 17.67 9.07
N PRO A 112 5.65 18.44 9.88
CA PRO A 112 4.76 19.46 9.34
C PRO A 112 5.59 20.52 8.62
N TYR A 113 5.07 21.03 7.52
CA TYR A 113 5.69 22.13 6.80
C TYR A 113 5.45 23.44 7.55
N THR A 114 6.53 24.03 8.09
CA THR A 114 6.51 25.35 8.71
C THR A 114 7.10 26.38 7.74
N PRO A 115 6.29 27.30 7.17
CA PRO A 115 6.81 28.32 6.27
C PRO A 115 7.64 29.36 7.04
N ALA A 116 8.70 29.88 6.42
CA ALA A 116 9.57 30.91 7.02
C ALA A 116 8.86 32.27 7.24
N ARG A 117 7.71 32.47 6.57
CA ARG A 117 6.88 33.68 6.67
C ARG A 117 5.40 33.28 6.72
N PRO A 118 4.51 34.09 7.32
CA PRO A 118 3.08 33.79 7.34
C PRO A 118 2.52 33.81 5.91
N LEU A 119 2.01 32.66 5.47
CA LEU A 119 1.39 32.47 4.16
C LEU A 119 -0.06 32.01 4.34
N ARG A 120 -0.92 32.35 3.38
CA ARG A 120 -2.32 31.86 3.35
C ARG A 120 -2.40 30.32 3.31
N SER A 121 -1.35 29.66 2.83
CA SER A 121 -1.23 28.18 2.76
C SER A 121 -0.68 27.55 4.04
N ALA A 122 -0.38 28.32 5.09
CA ALA A 122 0.15 27.79 6.35
C ALA A 122 -0.84 26.84 7.05
N SER A 123 -2.15 27.07 6.90
CA SER A 123 -3.22 26.23 7.46
C SER A 123 -3.54 24.98 6.64
N SER A 124 -2.88 24.75 5.50
CA SER A 124 -3.20 23.65 4.58
C SER A 124 -2.71 22.27 5.02
N GLY A 125 -2.10 22.14 6.21
CA GLY A 125 -1.65 20.85 6.75
C GLY A 125 -0.59 20.13 5.90
N ARG A 126 0.26 20.89 5.22
CA ARG A 126 1.30 20.34 4.31
C ARG A 126 2.40 19.65 5.10
N LEU A 127 2.98 18.61 4.51
CA LEU A 127 4.14 17.90 5.05
C LEU A 127 5.42 18.37 4.36
N ALA A 128 6.51 18.48 5.12
CA ALA A 128 7.82 18.77 4.57
C ALA A 128 8.39 17.51 3.87
N PRO A 129 9.14 17.67 2.75
CA PRO A 129 9.83 16.53 2.16
C PRO A 129 10.88 15.98 3.14
N PRO A 130 11.18 14.67 3.09
CA PRO A 130 12.24 14.10 3.91
C PRO A 130 13.57 14.77 3.56
N ALA A 131 14.37 15.08 4.59
CA ALA A 131 15.70 15.63 4.38
C ALA A 131 16.56 14.63 3.58
N PRO A 132 17.42 15.10 2.66
CA PRO A 132 18.38 14.21 2.00
C PRO A 132 19.25 13.50 3.03
N VAL A 133 19.54 12.23 2.77
CA VAL A 133 20.19 11.30 3.72
C VAL A 133 21.55 11.82 4.22
N CYS A 134 22.21 12.74 3.50
CA CYS A 134 23.47 13.38 3.92
C CYS A 134 23.39 14.18 5.24
N CYS A 135 22.20 14.56 5.72
CA CYS A 135 22.07 15.35 6.97
C CYS A 135 21.57 14.54 8.17
N LEU A 136 21.38 13.22 8.04
CA LEU A 136 21.07 12.34 9.16
C LEU A 136 22.37 11.86 9.81
N SER A 137 23.10 12.76 10.47
CA SER A 137 23.98 12.33 11.56
C SER A 137 23.09 11.73 12.63
N TRP A 138 23.09 10.40 12.70
CA TRP A 138 22.61 9.66 13.86
C TRP A 138 23.32 10.28 15.08
N PRO A 139 22.61 10.72 16.14
CA PRO A 139 23.30 11.17 17.34
C PRO A 139 24.00 9.93 17.92
N LEU A 140 25.31 9.84 17.71
CA LEU A 140 26.16 8.94 18.45
C LEU A 140 26.01 9.33 19.93
N ALA A 141 25.39 8.42 20.67
CA ALA A 141 25.38 8.44 22.12
C ALA A 141 26.83 8.39 22.64
N GLY A 142 27.08 9.09 23.74
CA GLY A 142 28.18 8.80 24.65
C GLY A 142 29.36 9.77 24.59
N GLY A 143 29.36 10.72 25.53
CA GLY A 143 30.51 11.56 25.85
C GLY A 143 30.32 12.10 27.25
N MET A 144 30.74 11.30 28.23
CA MET A 144 30.58 11.48 29.67
C MET A 144 31.02 12.86 30.18
N THR A 145 30.30 13.29 31.20
CA THR A 145 30.65 14.30 32.19
C THR A 145 32.00 14.04 32.86
N SER A 146 32.82 15.10 32.90
CA SER A 146 33.61 15.57 34.06
C SER A 146 34.89 14.80 34.47
N PRO A 147 35.81 15.44 35.22
CA PRO A 147 35.77 16.78 35.83
C PRO A 147 36.71 17.83 35.23
#